data_AF-W1PCF8-F1
#
_entry.id   AF-W1PCF8-F1
#
_cell.length_a   1.000
_cell.length_b   1.000
_cell.length_c   1.000
_cell.angle_alpha   90.00
_cell.angle_beta   90.00
_cell.angle_gamma   90.00
#
_symmetry.space_group_name_H-M   'P 1'
#
loop_
_entity.id
_entity.type
_entity.pdbx_description
1 polymer ?
#
loop_
_entity_poly.entity_id
_entity_poly.type
_entity_poly.pdbx_seq_one_letter_code
_entity_poly.pdbx_strand_id
1 'polypeptide(L)'
;MVGYGSTYPTEVHHRAASIVSIKKDRTPVTCKGGFVTWFNSNNPNPNVLEGAIVGGPDENDQYTDARGNYNQAEPATYNSAPLVGVFAKLASTK
;
A
#
# COMPACT_ATOMS: atom_id res chain seq x y z
N MET A 1 -4.42 7.51 1.19
CA MET A 1 -4.42 6.93 -0.17
C MET A 1 -2.98 6.91 -0.63
N VAL A 2 -2.49 5.77 -1.11
CA VAL A 2 -1.10 5.63 -1.58
C VAL A 2 -0.89 6.46 -2.85
N GLY A 3 0.21 7.21 -2.92
CA GLY A 3 0.59 8.03 -4.08
C GLY A 3 -0.08 9.42 -4.17
N TYR A 4 -1.05 9.71 -3.30
CA TYR A 4 -1.81 10.96 -3.33
C TYR A 4 -1.47 11.89 -2.15
N GLY A 5 -1.26 13.18 -2.43
CA GLY A 5 -0.90 14.20 -1.44
C GLY A 5 0.60 14.30 -1.16
N SER A 6 1.00 15.24 -0.29
CA SER A 6 2.42 15.43 0.08
C SER A 6 2.96 14.32 1.00
N THR A 7 2.07 13.61 1.68
CA THR A 7 2.39 12.52 2.62
C THR A 7 1.38 11.40 2.41
N TYR A 8 1.85 10.18 2.21
CA TYR A 8 1.01 8.99 1.99
C TYR A 8 1.70 7.73 2.53
N PRO A 9 0.96 6.64 2.78
CA PRO A 9 1.55 5.35 3.17
C PRO A 9 2.54 4.80 2.15
N THR A 10 3.75 4.50 2.60
CA THR A 10 4.86 4.01 1.77
C THR A 10 5.25 2.56 2.06
N GLU A 11 4.88 2.04 3.23
CA GLU A 11 5.18 0.68 3.67
C GLU A 11 3.94 -0.23 3.68
N VAL A 12 3.07 -0.10 2.67
CA VAL A 12 1.82 -0.89 2.61
C VAL A 12 2.08 -2.41 2.62
N HIS A 13 1.20 -3.16 3.31
CA HIS A 13 1.23 -4.62 3.39
C HIS A 13 0.81 -5.26 2.06
N HIS A 14 1.66 -5.14 1.03
CA HIS A 14 1.34 -5.61 -0.32
C HIS A 14 2.60 -6.17 -1.01
N ARG A 15 2.58 -7.48 -1.31
CA ARG A 15 3.75 -8.23 -1.82
C ARG A 15 4.31 -7.64 -3.12
N ALA A 16 3.46 -7.38 -4.11
CA ALA A 16 3.91 -6.84 -5.39
C ALA A 16 4.37 -5.38 -5.29
N ALA A 17 3.96 -4.65 -4.25
CA ALA A 17 4.47 -3.31 -3.99
C ALA A 17 5.86 -3.36 -3.36
N SER A 18 6.06 -4.26 -2.39
CA SER A 18 7.29 -4.36 -1.59
C SER A 18 8.47 -5.01 -2.32
N ILE A 19 8.22 -5.94 -3.24
CA ILE A 19 9.27 -6.65 -3.98
C ILE A 19 9.70 -5.84 -5.21
N VAL A 20 11.01 -5.76 -5.47
CA VAL A 20 11.54 -5.05 -6.64
C VAL A 20 10.90 -5.52 -7.95
N SER A 21 10.59 -4.58 -8.84
CA SER A 21 10.02 -4.91 -10.16
C SER A 21 11.00 -5.73 -11.00
N ILE A 22 10.47 -6.70 -11.76
CA ILE A 22 11.20 -7.43 -12.80
C ILE A 22 11.82 -6.52 -13.87
N LYS A 23 11.30 -5.30 -14.04
CA LYS A 23 11.86 -4.29 -14.95
C LYS A 23 13.17 -3.70 -14.45
N LYS A 24 13.40 -3.74 -13.13
CA LYS A 24 14.60 -3.21 -12.46
C LYS A 24 15.59 -4.32 -12.12
N ASP A 25 15.10 -5.45 -11.59
CA ASP A 25 15.91 -6.63 -11.29
C ASP A 25 15.14 -7.89 -11.68
N ARG A 26 15.72 -8.69 -12.59
CA ARG A 26 15.11 -9.92 -13.12
C ARG A 26 15.43 -11.16 -12.30
N THR A 27 16.19 -11.03 -11.21
CA THR A 27 16.54 -12.14 -10.33
C THR A 27 15.27 -12.79 -9.77
N PRO A 28 15.05 -14.11 -9.94
CA PRO A 28 13.87 -14.77 -9.41
C PRO A 28 13.79 -14.65 -7.89
N VAL A 29 12.61 -14.32 -7.39
CA VAL A 29 12.33 -14.33 -5.94
C VAL A 29 11.87 -15.71 -5.52
N THR A 30 12.58 -16.33 -4.57
CA THR A 30 12.22 -17.64 -4.03
C THR A 30 10.94 -17.57 -3.19
N CYS A 31 10.32 -18.71 -2.92
CA CYS A 31 9.05 -18.81 -2.16
C CYS A 31 9.06 -17.99 -0.84
N LYS A 32 10.18 -18.00 -0.11
CA LYS A 32 10.35 -17.21 1.12
C LYS A 32 11.22 -15.95 0.94
N GLY A 33 11.85 -15.75 -0.23
CA GLY A 33 12.74 -14.62 -0.49
C GLY A 33 12.04 -13.27 -0.31
N GLY A 34 10.77 -13.20 -0.71
CA GLY A 34 9.84 -12.09 -0.46
C GLY A 34 9.82 -11.65 1.02
N PHE A 35 9.60 -12.63 1.90
CA PHE A 35 9.54 -12.42 3.34
C PHE A 35 10.89 -12.05 3.95
N VAL A 36 11.95 -12.77 3.59
CA VAL A 36 13.28 -12.57 4.16
C VAL A 36 13.84 -11.20 3.79
N THR A 37 13.64 -10.76 2.55
CA THR A 37 14.33 -9.58 2.01
C THR A 37 13.49 -8.31 2.13
N TRP A 38 12.18 -8.38 1.85
CA TRP A 38 11.34 -7.17 1.72
C TRP A 38 10.29 -7.03 2.82
N PHE A 39 9.72 -8.13 3.35
CA PHE A 39 8.64 -8.00 4.34
C PHE A 39 9.08 -7.24 5.60
N ASN A 40 10.24 -7.62 6.16
CA ASN A 40 10.80 -7.04 7.39
C ASN A 40 11.66 -5.79 7.18
N SER A 41 11.76 -5.27 5.95
CA SER A 41 12.59 -4.09 5.64
C SER A 41 11.86 -2.80 6.00
N ASN A 42 12.49 -1.89 6.75
CA ASN A 42 11.92 -0.55 7.04
C ASN A 42 12.07 0.45 5.88
N ASN A 43 12.47 -0.02 4.69
CA ASN A 43 12.50 0.82 3.51
C ASN A 43 11.08 0.93 2.91
N PRO A 44 10.74 2.09 2.31
CA PRO A 44 9.56 2.23 1.48
C PRO A 44 9.43 1.14 0.43
N ASN A 45 8.20 0.80 0.07
CA ASN A 45 7.93 -0.12 -1.03
C ASN A 45 8.52 0.45 -2.35
N PRO A 46 9.31 -0.33 -3.11
CA PRO A 46 9.93 0.14 -4.35
C PRO A 46 8.94 0.41 -5.47
N ASN A 47 7.71 -0.12 -5.40
CA ASN A 47 6.64 0.18 -6.34
C ASN A 47 5.49 0.85 -5.59
N VAL A 48 5.15 2.08 -6.00
CA VAL A 48 4.00 2.81 -5.46
C VAL A 48 2.72 2.13 -5.92
N LEU A 49 1.88 1.70 -4.97
CA LEU A 49 0.58 1.10 -5.25
C LEU A 49 -0.48 2.19 -5.41
N GLU A 50 -0.36 2.96 -6.48
CA GLU A 50 -1.14 4.18 -6.74
C GLU A 50 -2.65 3.98 -6.53
N GLY A 51 -3.28 4.90 -5.79
CA GLY A 51 -4.73 4.89 -5.54
C GLY A 51 -5.22 3.85 -4.52
N ALA A 52 -4.33 3.03 -3.95
CA ALA A 52 -4.71 2.09 -2.91
C ALA A 52 -5.16 2.81 -1.62
N ILE A 53 -6.19 2.26 -1.00
CA ILE A 53 -6.70 2.69 0.29
C ILE A 53 -6.33 1.61 1.30
N VAL A 54 -5.52 1.98 2.29
CA VAL A 54 -5.10 1.10 3.39
C VAL A 54 -6.23 0.94 4.41
N GLY A 55 -6.05 0.08 5.42
CA GLY A 55 -7.01 -0.10 6.52
C GLY A 55 -7.30 1.21 7.27
N GLY A 56 -6.28 2.04 7.49
CA GLY A 56 -6.43 3.36 8.09
C GLY A 56 -5.95 3.43 9.55
N PRO A 57 -6.15 4.57 10.21
CA PRO A 57 -5.73 4.77 11.59
C PRO A 57 -6.60 3.96 12.59
N ASP A 58 -6.14 3.90 13.84
CA ASP A 58 -6.95 3.40 14.96
C ASP A 58 -7.97 4.45 15.46
N GLU A 59 -8.68 4.11 16.53
CA GLU A 59 -9.71 4.95 17.17
C GLU A 59 -9.17 6.26 17.76
N ASN A 60 -7.85 6.41 17.91
CA ASN A 60 -7.19 7.61 18.40
C ASN A 60 -6.48 8.37 17.26
N ASP A 61 -6.90 8.13 16.02
CA ASP A 61 -6.32 8.68 14.80
C ASP A 61 -4.82 8.37 14.61
N GLN A 62 -4.30 7.32 15.26
CA GLN A 62 -2.89 6.93 15.12
C GLN A 62 -2.72 5.92 13.97
N TYR A 63 -1.77 6.21 13.08
CA TYR A 63 -1.40 5.33 11.98
C TYR A 63 0.11 5.04 12.03
N THR A 64 0.46 3.76 12.09
CA THR A 64 1.85 3.31 11.97
C THR A 64 2.07 2.75 10.58
N ASP A 65 2.84 3.46 9.75
CA ASP A 65 3.21 3.03 8.40
C ASP A 65 4.27 1.91 8.45
N ALA A 66 3.82 0.70 8.76
CA ALA A 66 4.69 -0.46 8.86
C ALA A 66 4.08 -1.63 8.10
N ARG A 67 4.89 -2.27 7.24
CA ARG A 67 4.43 -3.40 6.43
C ARG A 67 3.96 -4.59 7.26
N GLY A 68 4.49 -4.77 8.47
CA GLY A 68 4.03 -5.78 9.41
C GLY A 68 2.69 -5.48 10.06
N ASN A 69 2.24 -4.23 10.05
CA ASN A 69 0.98 -3.77 10.62
C ASN A 69 -0.17 -3.95 9.62
N TYR A 70 -0.51 -5.19 9.30
CA TYR A 70 -1.56 -5.50 8.32
C TYR A 70 -2.91 -4.88 8.71
N ASN A 71 -3.23 -4.76 10.00
CA ASN A 71 -4.49 -4.14 10.44
C ASN A 71 -4.69 -2.72 9.88
N GLN A 72 -3.64 -1.91 9.85
CA GLN A 72 -3.72 -0.53 9.37
C GLN A 72 -3.19 -0.36 7.94
N ALA A 73 -2.14 -1.08 7.56
CA ALA A 73 -1.39 -0.88 6.32
C ALA A 73 -1.82 -1.80 5.17
N GLU A 74 -2.77 -2.71 5.37
CA GLU A 74 -3.28 -3.60 4.32
C GLU A 74 -4.21 -2.86 3.35
N PRO A 75 -3.87 -2.80 2.05
CA PRO A 75 -4.80 -2.38 1.02
C PRO A 75 -5.59 -3.58 0.51
N ALA A 76 -6.91 -3.43 0.38
CA ALA A 76 -7.74 -4.42 -0.26
C ALA A 76 -8.73 -3.79 -1.24
N THR A 77 -9.27 -4.63 -2.14
CA THR A 77 -10.24 -4.20 -3.14
C THR A 77 -11.50 -3.61 -2.50
N TYR A 78 -11.94 -4.15 -1.36
CA TYR A 78 -13.10 -3.64 -0.64
C TYR A 78 -12.84 -2.31 0.08
N ASN A 79 -11.58 -1.90 0.32
CA ASN A 79 -11.27 -0.56 0.83
C ASN A 79 -11.50 0.47 -0.28
N SER A 80 -10.97 0.19 -1.49
CA SER A 80 -11.01 1.14 -2.61
C SER A 80 -12.37 1.16 -3.32
N ALA A 81 -13.04 0.02 -3.48
CA ALA A 81 -14.29 -0.11 -4.24
C ALA A 81 -15.40 0.89 -3.85
N PRO A 82 -15.78 1.05 -2.57
CA PRO A 82 -16.83 2.00 -2.20
C PRO A 82 -16.42 3.45 -2.47
N LEU A 83 -15.13 3.77 -2.32
CA LEU A 83 -14.62 5.13 -2.49
C LEU A 83 -14.61 5.59 -3.94
N VAL A 84 -14.40 4.69 -4.90
CA VAL A 84 -14.45 5.02 -6.34
C VAL A 84 -15.80 5.65 -6.72
N GLY A 85 -16.90 5.07 -6.25
CA GLY A 85 -18.25 5.60 -6.53
C GLY A 85 -18.49 6.97 -5.88
N VAL A 86 -18.10 7.13 -4.61
CA VAL A 86 -18.21 8.41 -3.89
C VAL A 86 -17.39 9.51 -4.57
N PHE A 87 -16.14 9.22 -4.92
CA PHE A 87 -15.27 10.18 -5.61
C PHE A 87 -15.81 10.56 -6.98
N ALA A 88 -16.32 9.59 -7.75
CA ALA A 88 -16.97 9.89 -9.03
C ALA A 88 -18.17 10.84 -8.87
N LYS A 89 -19.01 10.61 -7.84
CA LYS A 89 -20.14 11.50 -7.55
C LYS A 89 -19.70 12.90 -7.16
N LEU A 90 -18.73 13.02 -6.26
CA LEU A 90 -18.18 14.32 -5.85
C LEU A 90 -17.59 15.08 -7.05
N ALA A 91 -16.80 14.40 -7.89
CA ALA A 91 -16.21 14.98 -9.09
C ALA A 91 -17.25 15.37 -10.16
N SER A 92 -18.41 14.72 -10.19
CA SER A 92 -19.52 15.05 -11.11
C SER A 92 -20.35 16.26 -10.68
N THR A 93 -20.17 16.72 -9.44
CA THR A 93 -20.96 17.85 -8.90
C THR A 93 -20.22 19.14 -9.26
N LYS A 94 -20.71 19.80 -10.31
CA LYS A 94 -20.34 21.19 -10.65
C LYS A 94 -21.18 22.17 -9.86
#